data_AF-A0A1H1JXZ7-F1
#
_entry.id   AF-A0A1H1JXZ7-F1
#
_cell.length_a   1.000
_cell.length_b   1.000
_cell.length_c   1.000
_cell.angle_alpha   90.00
_cell.angle_beta   90.00
_cell.angle_gamma   90.00
#
_symmetry.space_group_name_H-M   'P 1'
#
loop_
_entity.id
_entity.type
_entity.pdbx_description
1 polymer ?
#
loop_
_entity_poly.entity_id
_entity_poly.type
_entity_poly.pdbx_seq_one_letter_code
_entity_poly.pdbx_strand_id
1 'polypeptide(L)'
;MKRILLIALSAFTVVAHAEASAPQGKLLSVSTFSANGASVELSSVQMPDGKVCRPYVRDVLLGADKKTTITTETYCDGDKLSQG
;
A
#
# COMPACT_ATOMS: atom_id res chain seq x y z
N MET A 1 21.91 -28.44 -49.83
CA MET A 1 22.25 -28.22 -48.40
C MET A 1 21.49 -27.01 -47.89
N LYS A 2 20.57 -27.18 -46.93
CA LYS A 2 20.04 -26.10 -46.06
C LYS A 2 19.86 -26.73 -44.67
N ARG A 3 20.61 -26.25 -43.68
CA ARG A 3 20.48 -26.67 -42.27
C ARG A 3 19.38 -25.83 -41.64
N ILE A 4 18.34 -26.45 -41.09
CA ILE A 4 17.31 -25.77 -40.32
C ILE A 4 17.62 -26.00 -38.85
N LEU A 5 17.93 -24.92 -38.16
CA LEU A 5 18.17 -24.87 -36.72
C LEU A 5 16.80 -24.66 -36.04
N LEU A 6 16.32 -25.64 -35.26
CA LEU A 6 15.11 -25.49 -34.46
C LEU A 6 15.52 -25.04 -33.06
N ILE A 7 15.17 -23.81 -32.70
CA ILE A 7 15.40 -23.19 -31.39
C ILE A 7 14.31 -23.70 -30.44
N ALA A 8 14.72 -24.38 -29.37
CA ALA A 8 13.83 -24.81 -28.30
C ALA A 8 13.34 -23.59 -27.49
N LEU A 9 12.02 -23.34 -27.48
CA LEU A 9 11.41 -22.38 -26.56
C LEU A 9 11.25 -23.06 -25.19
N SER A 10 12.19 -22.83 -24.28
CA SER A 10 12.01 -23.08 -22.85
C SER A 10 11.15 -21.96 -22.25
N ALA A 11 9.84 -22.18 -22.15
CA ALA A 11 8.94 -21.26 -21.47
C ALA A 11 9.02 -21.48 -19.94
N PHE A 12 9.85 -20.68 -19.26
CA PHE A 12 9.73 -20.43 -17.84
C PHE A 12 8.72 -19.28 -17.64
N THR A 13 7.49 -19.57 -17.20
CA THR A 13 6.58 -18.52 -16.74
C THR A 13 6.98 -18.11 -15.32
N VAL A 14 7.61 -16.96 -15.23
CA VAL A 14 7.97 -16.28 -13.98
C VAL A 14 6.68 -15.83 -13.27
N VAL A 15 6.58 -16.12 -11.98
CA VAL A 15 5.52 -15.62 -11.08
C VAL A 15 5.59 -14.10 -11.04
N ALA A 16 4.50 -13.41 -11.32
CA ALA A 16 4.43 -11.98 -11.05
C ALA A 16 3.01 -11.51 -10.73
N HIS A 17 2.86 -11.17 -9.44
CA HIS A 17 2.11 -10.05 -8.89
C HIS A 17 0.59 -10.03 -9.09
N ALA A 18 -0.11 -10.08 -7.97
CA ALA A 18 -0.46 -8.85 -7.26
C ALA A 18 -1.69 -9.15 -6.42
N GLU A 19 -1.51 -9.83 -5.31
CA GLU A 19 -2.47 -9.62 -4.24
C GLU A 19 -2.10 -8.28 -3.62
N ALA A 20 -2.72 -7.22 -4.15
CA ALA A 20 -2.99 -6.01 -3.40
C ALA A 20 -3.96 -6.39 -2.26
N SER A 21 -3.50 -7.24 -1.35
CA SER A 21 -4.23 -7.62 -0.16
C SER A 21 -4.31 -6.38 0.71
N ALA A 22 -5.50 -6.13 1.25
CA ALA A 22 -5.71 -5.15 2.31
C ALA A 22 -4.60 -5.26 3.37
N PRO A 23 -4.13 -4.14 3.95
CA PRO A 23 -2.98 -4.13 4.84
C PRO A 23 -3.15 -5.16 5.98
N GLN A 24 -2.30 -6.19 6.02
CA GLN A 24 -2.38 -7.29 6.99
C GLN A 24 -1.76 -6.96 8.36
N GLY A 25 -1.89 -5.73 8.85
CA GLY A 25 -1.29 -5.26 10.11
C GLY A 25 -2.32 -4.84 11.15
N LYS A 26 -1.91 -4.76 12.43
CA LYS A 26 -2.76 -4.14 13.47
C LYS A 26 -2.90 -2.64 13.19
N LEU A 27 -4.14 -2.16 13.19
CA LEU A 27 -4.43 -0.73 13.13
C LEU A 27 -3.84 -0.05 14.37
N LEU A 28 -2.88 0.85 14.16
CA LEU A 28 -2.23 1.61 15.22
C LEU A 28 -2.99 2.92 15.50
N SER A 29 -3.37 3.64 14.46
CA SER A 29 -4.04 4.93 14.60
C SER A 29 -4.89 5.26 13.37
N VAL A 30 -5.95 6.03 13.62
CA VAL A 30 -6.73 6.72 12.58
C VAL A 30 -6.51 8.22 12.76
N SER A 31 -6.12 8.90 11.70
CA SER A 31 -5.89 10.35 11.71
C SER A 31 -6.74 11.00 10.62
N THR A 32 -7.37 12.12 10.95
CA THR A 32 -8.17 12.91 10.01
C THR A 32 -7.63 14.32 9.96
N PHE A 33 -7.34 14.82 8.76
CA PHE A 33 -6.81 16.17 8.56
C PHE A 33 -7.39 16.83 7.31
N SER A 34 -7.27 18.15 7.26
CA SER A 34 -7.78 18.96 6.16
C SER A 34 -6.66 19.28 5.16
N ALA A 35 -6.82 18.84 3.92
CA ALA A 35 -5.99 19.25 2.80
C ALA A 35 -6.77 20.28 1.97
N ASN A 36 -6.46 21.56 2.14
CA ASN A 36 -7.11 22.64 1.38
C ASN A 36 -6.51 22.74 -0.05
N GLY A 37 -6.56 21.65 -0.83
CA GLY A 37 -5.93 21.56 -2.14
C GLY A 37 -4.40 21.40 -2.11
N ALA A 38 -3.81 21.20 -0.93
CA ALA A 38 -2.40 20.89 -0.78
C ALA A 38 -2.12 19.44 -1.20
N SER A 39 -0.97 19.20 -1.84
CA SER A 39 -0.44 17.85 -1.98
C SER A 39 -0.07 17.32 -0.60
N VAL A 40 -0.51 16.10 -0.31
CA VAL A 40 -0.28 15.44 0.98
C VAL A 40 0.67 14.30 0.74
N GLU A 41 1.85 14.38 1.35
CA GLU A 41 2.82 13.29 1.36
C GLU A 41 2.57 12.42 2.60
N LEU A 42 2.40 11.12 2.37
CA LEU A 42 2.26 10.13 3.43
C LEU A 42 3.53 9.29 3.49
N SER A 43 4.23 9.34 4.62
CA SER A 43 5.52 8.70 4.80
C SER A 43 5.43 7.60 5.85
N SER A 44 6.15 6.50 5.61
CA SER A 44 6.31 5.42 6.59
C SER A 44 7.20 5.89 7.74
N VAL A 45 6.87 5.47 8.97
CA VAL A 45 7.65 5.76 10.16
C VAL A 45 8.25 4.47 10.70
N GLN A 46 9.55 4.49 11.01
CA GLN A 46 10.19 3.41 11.74
C GLN A 46 10.03 3.66 13.24
N MET A 47 9.36 2.73 13.92
CA MET A 47 9.11 2.80 15.36
C MET A 47 10.36 2.38 16.15
N PRO A 48 10.48 2.77 17.44
CA PRO A 48 11.63 2.44 18.28
C PRO A 48 11.86 0.93 18.48
N ASP A 49 10.82 0.11 18.31
CA ASP A 49 10.88 -1.35 18.37
C ASP A 49 11.36 -2.01 17.05
N GLY A 50 11.73 -1.19 16.06
CA GLY A 50 12.19 -1.64 14.75
C GLY A 50 11.07 -1.96 13.76
N LYS A 51 9.79 -1.88 14.17
CA LYS A 51 8.65 -2.07 13.25
C LYS A 51 8.52 -0.88 12.30
N VAL A 52 8.08 -1.15 11.08
CA VAL A 52 7.77 -0.11 10.09
C VAL A 52 6.25 0.08 10.06
N CYS A 53 5.80 1.31 10.30
CA CYS A 53 4.39 1.67 10.24
C CYS A 53 4.11 2.52 9.00
N ARG A 54 3.07 2.16 8.26
CA ARG A 54 2.69 2.78 6.99
C ARG A 54 1.28 3.37 7.11
N PRO A 55 1.10 4.66 6.86
CA PRO A 55 -0.22 5.27 6.71
C PRO A 55 -0.84 4.91 5.35
N TYR A 56 -2.14 4.65 5.35
CA TYR A 56 -2.95 4.38 4.16
C TYR A 56 -4.13 5.33 4.14
N VAL A 57 -4.48 5.86 2.97
CA VAL A 57 -5.69 6.67 2.83
C VAL A 57 -6.90 5.75 2.87
N ARG A 58 -7.78 5.99 3.85
CA ARG A 58 -9.05 5.29 4.01
C ARG A 58 -10.16 6.01 3.26
N ASP A 59 -10.33 7.31 3.54
CA ASP A 59 -11.39 8.14 2.98
C ASP A 59 -10.86 9.52 2.57
N VAL A 60 -11.42 10.07 1.49
CA VAL A 60 -11.21 11.45 1.05
C VAL A 60 -12.57 12.08 0.79
N LEU A 61 -12.92 13.09 1.57
CA LEU A 61 -14.20 13.78 1.49
C LEU A 61 -13.98 15.23 1.04
N LEU A 62 -14.58 15.62 -0.08
CA LEU A 62 -14.62 17.01 -0.52
C LEU A 62 -15.86 17.69 0.07
N GLY A 63 -15.65 18.59 1.03
CA GLY A 63 -16.70 19.41 1.62
C GLY A 63 -17.24 20.45 0.65
N ALA A 64 -18.47 20.93 0.88
CA ALA A 64 -19.12 21.97 0.09
C ALA A 64 -18.32 23.30 0.10
N ASP A 65 -17.53 23.52 1.14
CA ASP A 65 -16.59 24.64 1.32
C ASP A 65 -15.25 24.44 0.57
N LYS A 66 -15.16 23.45 -0.34
CA LYS A 66 -13.94 23.05 -1.06
C LYS A 66 -12.81 22.57 -0.17
N LYS A 67 -13.11 22.26 1.09
CA LYS A 67 -12.19 21.69 2.06
C LYS A 67 -12.12 20.18 1.85
N THR A 68 -10.93 19.65 1.57
CA THR A 68 -10.75 18.20 1.45
C THR A 68 -10.38 17.67 2.82
N THR A 69 -11.19 16.75 3.34
CA THR A 69 -10.88 16.00 4.56
C THR A 69 -10.31 14.66 4.14
N ILE A 70 -9.14 14.30 4.66
CA ILE A 70 -8.48 13.03 4.40
C ILE A 70 -8.41 12.26 5.71
N THR A 71 -8.88 11.02 5.69
CA THR A 71 -8.75 10.07 6.79
C THR A 71 -7.72 9.02 6.41
N THR A 72 -6.72 8.82 7.25
CA THR A 72 -5.67 7.84 7.08
C THR A 72 -5.63 6.84 8.23
N GLU A 73 -5.38 5.58 7.91
CA GLU A 73 -5.18 4.49 8.84
C GLU A 73 -3.71 4.05 8.82
N THR A 74 -3.07 3.98 9.99
CA THR A 74 -1.66 3.56 10.09
C THR A 74 -1.59 2.12 10.57
N TYR A 75 -0.85 1.29 9.84
CA TYR A 75 -0.62 -0.12 10.16
C TYR A 75 0.86 -0.39 10.30
N CYS A 76 1.26 -1.23 11.24
CA CYS A 76 2.65 -1.64 11.42
C CYS A 76 2.90 -3.07 10.93
N ASP A 77 4.01 -3.26 10.23
CA ASP A 77 4.47 -4.58 9.78
C ASP A 77 4.74 -5.49 11.00
N GLY A 78 4.23 -6.73 10.97
CA GLY A 78 4.54 -7.77 11.95
C GLY A 78 3.56 -7.96 13.12
N ASP A 79 2.53 -7.11 13.28
CA ASP A 79 1.43 -7.42 14.19
C ASP A 79 0.37 -8.27 13.45
N LYS A 80 0.29 -9.57 13.79
CA LYS A 80 -0.78 -10.45 13.28
C LYS A 80 -2.13 -9.78 13.54
N LEU A 81 -2.94 -9.63 12.49
CA LEU A 81 -4.35 -9.25 12.60
C LEU A 81 -5.01 -10.18 13.61
N SER A 82 -5.36 -9.66 14.79
CA SER A 82 -6.29 -10.35 15.66
C SER A 82 -7.64 -10.24 14.96
N GLN A 83 -8.02 -11.30 14.24
CA GLN A 83 -9.34 -11.44 13.64
C GLN A 83 -10.38 -11.25 14.75
N GLY A 84 -11.15 -10.17 14.65
CA GLY A 84 -12.34 -9.91 15.46
C GLY A 84 -13.59 -10.15 14.63
#